data_AF-A0A375YLK7-F1
#
_entry.id   AF-A0A375YLK7-F1
#
_cell.length_a   1.000
_cell.length_b   1.000
_cell.length_c   1.000
_cell.angle_alpha   90.00
_cell.angle_beta   90.00
_cell.angle_gamma   90.00
#
_symmetry.space_group_name_H-M   'P 1'
#
loop_
_entity.id
_entity.type
_entity.pdbx_description
1 polymer ?
#
loop_
_entity_poly.entity_id
_entity_poly.type
_entity_poly.pdbx_seq_one_letter_code
_entity_poly.pdbx_strand_id
1 'polypeptide(L)'
;MLSAVPPMRSALHDPENPYATARLTGEPAWMDISDGRLWTDEVTRLRARSVVAVPFGLSTHRLGVLMIYWTEAVIPSAKREALEFFASRIAEDVEGHRDPSAA
;
A
#
# COMPACT_ATOMS: atom_id res chain seq x y z
N MET A 1 -5.34 22.61 11.15
CA MET A 1 -4.14 21.87 11.58
C MET A 1 -4.03 20.62 10.73
N LEU A 2 -3.08 20.57 9.79
CA LEU A 2 -2.72 19.32 9.11
C LEU A 2 -1.90 18.53 10.14
N SER A 3 -2.50 17.50 10.75
CA SER A 3 -1.76 16.59 11.62
C SER A 3 -0.68 15.94 10.77
N ALA A 4 0.57 16.06 11.21
CA ALA A 4 1.67 15.37 10.57
C ALA A 4 1.38 13.88 10.68
N VAL A 5 1.06 13.25 9.56
CA VAL A 5 1.21 11.80 9.39
C VAL A 5 2.57 11.46 10.03
N PRO A 6 2.65 10.60 11.07
CA PRO A 6 3.92 10.30 11.71
C PRO A 6 4.92 9.92 10.60
N PRO A 7 6.14 10.46 10.66
CA PRO A 7 7.00 10.49 9.50
C PRO A 7 7.23 9.06 9.02
N MET A 8 6.72 8.74 7.82
CA MET A 8 6.92 7.47 7.12
C MET A 8 8.37 6.99 7.11
N ARG A 9 9.33 7.90 7.36
CA ARG A 9 10.74 7.58 7.60
C ARG A 9 10.99 6.54 8.70
N SER A 10 10.26 6.54 9.82
CA SER A 10 10.46 5.52 10.85
C SER A 10 9.89 4.16 10.44
N ALA A 11 8.75 4.18 9.73
CA ALA A 11 8.07 3.00 9.19
C ALA A 11 8.88 2.27 8.10
N LEU A 12 9.75 2.99 7.39
CA LEU A 12 10.61 2.45 6.32
C LEU A 12 11.72 1.50 6.82
N HIS A 13 12.09 1.59 8.09
CA HIS A 13 13.14 0.76 8.69
C HIS A 13 12.60 -0.37 9.56
N ASP A 14 11.28 -0.43 9.73
CA ASP A 14 10.61 -1.49 10.47
C ASP A 14 10.31 -2.65 9.51
N PRO A 15 10.98 -3.81 9.65
CA PRO A 15 10.74 -4.97 8.80
C PRO A 15 9.35 -5.57 8.99
N GLU A 16 8.66 -5.25 10.10
CA GLU A 16 7.28 -5.65 10.30
C GLU A 16 6.33 -4.75 9.50
N ASN A 17 6.75 -3.58 9.01
CA ASN A 17 5.89 -2.71 8.24
C ASN A 17 5.64 -3.27 6.82
N PRO A 18 4.37 -3.51 6.40
CA PRO A 18 4.05 -4.04 5.08
C PRO A 18 4.49 -3.09 3.97
N TYR A 19 4.50 -1.77 4.19
CA TYR A 19 5.07 -0.83 3.22
C TYR A 19 6.56 -1.08 2.99
N ALA A 20 7.34 -1.23 4.06
CA ALA A 20 8.78 -1.49 3.97
C ALA A 20 9.04 -2.83 3.27
N THR A 21 8.31 -3.87 3.67
CA THR A 21 8.37 -5.20 3.02
C THR A 21 8.03 -5.11 1.53
N ALA A 22 6.87 -4.57 1.16
CA ALA A 22 6.46 -4.44 -0.24
C ALA A 22 7.41 -3.56 -1.06
N ARG A 23 8.03 -2.55 -0.45
CA ARG A 23 9.04 -1.70 -1.09
C ARG A 23 10.38 -2.40 -1.27
N LEU A 24 10.77 -3.31 -0.39
CA LEU A 24 12.05 -4.00 -0.48
C LEU A 24 11.96 -5.26 -1.35
N THR A 25 10.93 -6.06 -1.16
CA THR A 25 10.79 -7.36 -1.85
C THR A 25 10.15 -7.21 -3.22
N GLY A 26 9.22 -6.27 -3.39
CA GLY A 26 8.39 -6.22 -4.60
C GLY A 26 7.19 -7.15 -4.58
N GLU A 27 6.99 -7.84 -3.47
CA GLU A 27 5.82 -8.69 -3.25
C GLU A 27 4.78 -7.95 -2.41
N PRO A 28 3.48 -8.22 -2.60
CA PRO A 28 2.44 -7.73 -1.70
C PRO A 28 2.70 -8.14 -0.25
N ALA A 29 2.50 -7.20 0.67
CA ALA A 29 2.68 -7.44 2.10
C ALA A 29 1.42 -7.10 2.87
N TRP A 30 1.13 -7.91 3.88
CA TRP A 30 -0.14 -7.92 4.61
C TRP A 30 0.13 -7.88 6.10
N MET A 31 -0.68 -7.15 6.85
CA MET A 31 -0.64 -7.20 8.30
C MET A 31 -2.04 -7.09 8.90
N ASP A 32 -2.30 -7.92 9.91
CA ASP A 32 -3.36 -7.72 10.89
C ASP A 32 -2.84 -6.74 11.96
N ILE A 33 -3.57 -5.65 12.15
CA ILE A 33 -3.28 -4.58 13.14
C ILE A 33 -4.37 -4.52 14.21
N SER A 34 -5.20 -5.55 14.33
CA SER A 34 -6.29 -5.66 15.31
C SER A 34 -5.81 -5.62 16.76
N ASP A 35 -4.52 -5.88 17.01
CA ASP A 35 -3.89 -5.80 18.32
C ASP A 35 -3.54 -4.36 18.76
N GLY A 36 -3.85 -3.36 17.92
CA GLY A 36 -3.63 -1.94 18.25
C GLY A 36 -2.23 -1.44 17.93
N ARG A 37 -1.45 -2.15 17.10
CA ARG A 37 -0.24 -1.61 16.48
C ARG A 37 -0.60 -0.47 15.52
N LEU A 38 -0.60 0.75 16.04
CA LEU A 38 -0.99 1.96 15.32
C LEU A 38 0.27 2.68 14.84
N TRP A 39 0.62 2.50 13.58
CA TRP A 39 1.73 3.24 12.98
C TRP A 39 1.34 4.67 12.59
N THR A 40 0.05 4.97 12.46
CA THR A 40 -0.45 6.32 12.11
C THR A 40 -1.80 6.63 12.75
N ASP A 41 -2.06 7.92 13.01
CA ASP A 41 -3.38 8.44 13.43
C ASP A 41 -4.49 8.08 12.42
N GLU A 42 -4.14 7.87 11.16
CA GLU A 42 -5.07 7.52 10.10
C GLU A 42 -5.64 6.11 10.28
N VAL A 43 -4.85 5.14 10.74
CA VAL A 43 -5.31 3.79 11.04
C VAL A 43 -6.44 3.83 12.08
N THR A 44 -6.21 4.59 13.16
CA THR A 44 -7.20 4.80 14.23
C THR A 44 -8.45 5.49 13.71
N ARG A 45 -8.28 6.55 12.90
CA ARG A 45 -9.40 7.30 12.30
C ARG A 45 -10.23 6.43 11.36
N LEU A 46 -9.59 5.61 10.54
CA LEU A 46 -10.24 4.75 9.56
C LEU A 46 -10.81 3.47 10.19
N ARG A 47 -10.56 3.22 11.49
CA ARG A 47 -10.92 1.97 12.19
C ARG A 47 -10.42 0.73 11.43
N ALA A 48 -9.23 0.85 10.85
CA ALA A 48 -8.65 -0.23 10.09
C ALA A 48 -8.19 -1.34 11.05
N ARG A 49 -8.46 -2.58 10.66
CA ARG A 49 -8.07 -3.81 11.35
C ARG A 49 -7.05 -4.62 10.57
N SER A 50 -6.88 -4.34 9.27
CA SER A 50 -5.77 -4.85 8.49
C SER A 50 -5.26 -3.82 7.50
N VAL A 51 -4.00 -3.97 7.10
CA VAL A 51 -3.33 -3.13 6.13
C VAL A 51 -2.69 -3.98 5.05
N VAL A 52 -2.80 -3.51 3.82
CA VAL A 52 -2.13 -4.09 2.65
C VAL A 52 -1.23 -3.06 2.03
N ALA A 53 -0.03 -3.49 1.68
CA ALA A 53 0.87 -2.77 0.82
C ALA A 53 1.01 -3.56 -0.49
N VAL A 54 0.50 -3.01 -1.59
CA VAL A 54 0.63 -3.62 -2.92
C VAL A 54 1.63 -2.80 -3.72
N PRO A 55 2.81 -3.34 -4.06
CA PRO A 55 3.74 -2.65 -4.93
C PRO A 55 3.11 -2.53 -6.32
N PHE A 56 3.29 -1.38 -6.96
CA PHE A 56 2.88 -1.19 -8.34
C PHE A 56 4.02 -0.54 -9.13
N GLY A 57 4.14 -0.97 -10.38
CA GLY A 57 5.21 -0.56 -11.25
C GLY A 57 5.23 -1.38 -12.52
N LEU A 58 6.06 -0.93 -13.44
CA LEU A 58 6.30 -1.60 -14.70
C LEU A 58 7.38 -2.65 -14.50
N SER A 59 7.47 -3.59 -15.44
CA SER A 59 8.48 -4.66 -15.44
C SER A 59 9.92 -4.15 -15.27
N THR A 60 10.19 -2.90 -15.64
CA THR A 60 11.51 -2.27 -15.55
C THR A 60 11.65 -1.26 -14.40
N HIS A 61 10.56 -0.72 -13.86
CA HIS A 61 10.59 0.36 -12.88
C HIS A 61 9.44 0.27 -11.88
N ARG A 62 9.78 0.22 -10.59
CA ARG A 62 8.78 0.35 -9.52
C ARG A 62 8.33 1.80 -9.41
N LEU A 63 7.02 2.04 -9.55
CA LEU A 63 6.43 3.38 -9.49
C LEU A 63 6.07 3.76 -8.05
N GLY A 64 5.62 2.80 -7.25
CA GLY A 64 5.24 3.06 -5.87
C GLY A 64 4.70 1.85 -5.13
N VAL A 65 4.02 2.12 -4.02
CA VAL A 65 3.32 1.14 -3.19
C VAL A 65 1.96 1.73 -2.84
N LEU A 66 0.89 0.99 -3.12
CA LEU A 66 -0.47 1.32 -2.75
C LEU A 66 -0.74 0.81 -1.33
N MET A 67 -1.09 1.73 -0.43
CA MET A 67 -1.49 1.40 0.94
C MET A 67 -3.01 1.32 1.04
N ILE A 68 -3.52 0.17 1.48
CA ILE A 68 -4.95 -0.08 1.62
C ILE A 68 -5.24 -0.40 3.07
N TYR A 69 -6.13 0.39 3.67
CA TYR A 69 -6.62 0.20 5.03
C TYR A 69 -7.97 -0.49 4.97
N TRP A 70 -8.12 -1.59 5.70
CA TRP A 70 -9.31 -2.42 5.66
C TRP A 70 -9.91 -2.56 7.07
N THR A 71 -11.23 -2.44 7.20
CA THR A 71 -11.92 -2.42 8.51
C THR A 71 -12.09 -3.79 9.14
N GLU A 72 -11.85 -4.88 8.39
CA GLU A 72 -11.90 -6.25 8.88
C GLU A 72 -10.48 -6.80 9.10
N ALA A 73 -10.32 -7.74 10.03
CA ALA A 73 -9.01 -8.34 10.34
C ALA A 73 -8.50 -9.23 9.20
N VAL A 74 -9.42 -9.80 8.42
CA VAL A 74 -9.11 -10.72 7.33
C VAL A 74 -9.60 -10.12 6.02
N ILE A 75 -8.70 -10.02 5.04
CA ILE A 75 -9.07 -9.66 3.67
C ILE A 75 -9.32 -10.95 2.90
N PRO A 76 -10.54 -11.16 2.35
CA PRO A 76 -10.88 -12.35 1.56
C PRO A 76 -9.93 -12.53 0.37
N SER A 77 -9.57 -13.76 0.02
CA SER A 77 -8.65 -14.07 -1.08
C SER A 77 -9.06 -13.43 -2.42
N ALA A 78 -10.35 -13.53 -2.78
CA ALA A 78 -10.88 -12.91 -3.99
C ALA A 78 -10.72 -11.37 -4.01
N LYS A 79 -10.73 -10.73 -2.83
CA LYS A 79 -10.44 -9.29 -2.73
C LYS A 79 -8.95 -9.01 -2.88
N ARG A 80 -8.06 -9.89 -2.39
CA ARG A 80 -6.61 -9.74 -2.56
C ARG A 80 -6.21 -9.78 -4.03
N GLU A 81 -6.69 -10.79 -4.75
CA GLU A 81 -6.47 -10.93 -6.20
C GLU A 81 -6.98 -9.70 -6.96
N ALA A 82 -8.17 -9.19 -6.60
CA ALA A 82 -8.71 -7.99 -7.22
C ALA A 82 -7.87 -6.73 -6.93
N LEU A 83 -7.28 -6.60 -5.74
CA LEU A 83 -6.41 -5.48 -5.38
C LEU A 83 -5.08 -5.53 -6.12
N GLU A 84 -4.50 -6.71 -6.27
CA GLU A 84 -3.28 -6.93 -7.08
C GLU A 84 -3.53 -6.61 -8.55
N PHE A 85 -4.66 -7.10 -9.10
CA PHE A 85 -5.09 -6.76 -10.46
C PHE A 85 -5.33 -5.24 -10.62
N PHE A 86 -5.93 -4.59 -9.63
CA PHE A 86 -6.14 -3.15 -9.68
C PHE A 86 -4.82 -2.36 -9.64
N ALA A 87 -3.86 -2.81 -8.82
CA ALA A 87 -2.54 -2.18 -8.73
C ALA A 87 -1.75 -2.29 -10.04
N SER A 88 -1.83 -3.41 -10.75
CA SER A 88 -1.19 -3.55 -12.07
C SER A 88 -1.82 -2.62 -13.11
N ARG A 89 -3.15 -2.48 -13.10
CA ARG A 89 -3.88 -1.54 -13.98
C ARG A 89 -3.52 -0.08 -13.74
N ILE A 90 -3.31 0.32 -12.48
CA ILE A 90 -2.80 1.67 -12.15
C ILE A 90 -1.42 1.89 -12.77
N ALA A 91 -0.52 0.90 -12.70
CA ALA A 91 0.83 1.05 -13.23
C ALA A 91 0.82 1.28 -14.75
N GLU A 92 -0.02 0.54 -15.48
CA GLU A 92 -0.22 0.69 -16.93
C GLU A 92 -0.81 2.05 -17.29
N ASP A 93 -1.82 2.52 -16.54
CA ASP A 93 -2.46 3.81 -16.78
C ASP A 93 -1.51 4.99 -16.53
N VAL A 94 -0.69 4.92 -15.47
CA VAL A 94 0.32 5.93 -15.16
C VAL A 94 1.39 6.03 -16.25
N GLU A 95 1.73 4.92 -16.92
CA GLU A 95 2.65 4.94 -18.07
C GLU A 95 2.02 5.62 -19.30
N GLY A 96 0.77 5.28 -19.61
CA GLY A 96 0.03 5.87 -20.73
C GLY A 96 -0.12 7.40 -20.63
N HIS A 97 -0.18 7.94 -19.41
CA HIS A 97 -0.28 9.38 -19.16
C HIS A 97 1.08 10.07 -18.95
N ARG A 98 2.18 9.32 -18.92
CA ARG A 98 3.54 9.87 -18.77
C ARG A 98 4.07 10.51 -20.04
N ASP A 99 3.42 10.27 -21.18
CA ASP A 99 3.69 10.92 -22.45
C ASP A 99 2.47 11.71 -22.96
N PRO A 100 2.26 12.97 -22.52
CA PRO A 100 1.21 13.82 -23.06
C PRO A 100 1.43 14.23 -24.53
N SER A 101 2.51 13.79 -25.18
CA SER A 101 2.75 13.99 -26.62
C SER A 101 2.26 12.85 -27.51
N ALA A 102 1.70 11.78 -26.92
CA ALA A 102 1.15 10.62 -27.63
C ALA A 102 -0.34 10.74 -27.99
N ALA A 103 -0.97 11.92 -27.79
CA ALA A 103 -2.36 12.22 -28.14
C ALA A 103 -2.47 13.30 -29.23
#